data_AF-A0A6A1QE63-F1
#
_entry.id   AF-A0A6A1QE63-F1
#
_cell.length_a   1.000
_cell.length_b   1.000
_cell.length_c   1.000
_cell.angle_alpha   90.00
_cell.angle_beta   90.00
_cell.angle_gamma   90.00
#
_symmetry.space_group_name_H-M   'P 1'
#
loop_
_entity.id
_entity.type
_entity.pdbx_description
1 polymer ?
#
loop_
_entity_poly.entity_id
_entity_poly.type
_entity_poly.pdbx_seq_one_letter_code
_entity_poly.pdbx_strand_id
1 'polypeptide(L)'
;MAEGSGEVVAVPATGAVNGLNNGAGGTSAQTNNPLSRKLRKILDTRLDNDKEMLEALKALSTFFVENSLRTRRNLRGDIERRSLAINEEFVSIFKEVKEELESIHEEVQAMSSCCQDMTCRLQAAKEQTQDLITKTTKLQAESQTLEIRAQVADAFLSKFQLSSDEMSLLRGTREGPITEALGRVKQIHNDVKVLLRTNQQTAGLEIMEQMALLQETSYERLYRWAQSECRTLTQESCDISPVLTQAMEALQDRPVLYKYTLDEFGTARRSTVVRGFIDALTRGGPGGTPRPIEMHSHDPLRYVGDMLAWLHQATASEKEHLEALLKHVTTQGVEENIQEVVGHITEGVCRPLKVRIEQVIVAEPGAVLLYKISNLLKFYHHTISGIVGNSATTLLTTIEEMHLLSKKIFFSSLSLHASKLMDKVCLENAILKLRESFF
;
A
#
# COMPACT_ATOMS: atom_id res chain seq x y z
N MET A 1 -33.46 36.77 -25.34
CA MET A 1 -34.89 36.88 -24.97
C MET A 1 -35.06 38.18 -24.22
N ALA A 2 -36.18 38.88 -24.43
CA ALA A 2 -36.39 40.30 -24.07
C ALA A 2 -35.38 41.25 -24.77
N GLU A 3 -35.73 42.43 -25.30
CA GLU A 3 -36.68 43.48 -24.88
C GLU A 3 -36.21 44.26 -23.63
N GLY A 4 -36.39 45.58 -23.56
CA GLY A 4 -37.00 46.45 -24.57
C GLY A 4 -37.67 47.72 -24.03
N SER A 5 -36.93 48.54 -23.26
CA SER A 5 -37.35 49.88 -22.81
C SER A 5 -36.10 50.75 -22.58
N GLY A 6 -36.11 52.07 -22.73
CA GLY A 6 -37.19 52.95 -23.19
C GLY A 6 -37.41 54.15 -22.26
N GLU A 7 -36.67 55.24 -22.48
CA GLU A 7 -36.92 56.51 -21.79
C GLU A 7 -36.63 57.70 -22.72
N VAL A 8 -37.39 58.78 -22.57
CA VAL A 8 -37.40 59.95 -23.47
C VAL A 8 -37.37 61.22 -22.63
N VAL A 9 -36.42 62.11 -22.89
CA VAL A 9 -36.38 63.46 -22.30
C VAL A 9 -36.21 64.48 -23.43
N ALA A 10 -37.12 65.44 -23.51
CA ALA A 10 -37.10 66.53 -24.47
C ALA A 10 -37.23 67.88 -23.75
N VAL A 11 -36.50 68.90 -24.22
CA VAL A 11 -36.60 70.30 -23.78
C VAL A 11 -36.57 71.21 -25.03
N PRO A 12 -37.39 72.28 -25.15
CA PRO A 12 -37.70 72.88 -26.46
C PRO A 12 -37.32 74.38 -26.63
N ALA A 13 -37.58 74.88 -27.86
CA ALA A 13 -37.92 76.29 -28.20
C ALA A 13 -36.76 77.35 -28.22
N THR A 14 -36.76 78.45 -29.01
CA THR A 14 -37.56 78.90 -30.19
C THR A 14 -36.90 80.09 -30.92
N GLY A 15 -37.16 80.26 -32.24
CA GLY A 15 -36.96 81.52 -33.01
C GLY A 15 -35.55 81.75 -33.63
N ALA A 16 -35.30 82.72 -34.53
CA ALA A 16 -36.16 83.60 -35.37
C ALA A 16 -35.24 84.44 -36.33
N VAL A 17 -35.63 85.11 -37.45
CA VAL A 17 -36.77 85.09 -38.42
C VAL A 17 -36.36 85.94 -39.67
N ASN A 18 -36.87 85.62 -40.88
CA ASN A 18 -36.79 86.38 -42.17
C ASN A 18 -35.40 86.55 -42.85
N GLY A 19 -35.32 86.77 -44.18
CA GLY A 19 -36.36 86.59 -45.23
C GLY A 19 -36.09 87.28 -46.59
N LEU A 20 -36.85 86.83 -47.62
CA LEU A 20 -37.32 87.53 -48.84
C LEU A 20 -36.32 88.22 -49.81
N ASN A 21 -36.50 87.98 -51.13
CA ASN A 21 -35.99 88.86 -52.19
C ASN A 21 -36.87 88.86 -53.47
N ASN A 22 -36.73 89.91 -54.30
CA ASN A 22 -37.27 90.16 -55.64
C ASN A 22 -38.80 90.22 -55.83
N GLY A 23 -39.32 91.46 -55.82
CA GLY A 23 -40.58 91.83 -56.47
C GLY A 23 -40.38 92.30 -57.93
N ALA A 24 -41.47 92.38 -58.70
CA ALA A 24 -41.44 92.76 -60.12
C ALA A 24 -41.26 94.27 -60.36
N GLY A 25 -40.68 94.63 -61.50
CA GLY A 25 -40.51 96.03 -61.94
C GLY A 25 -41.70 96.54 -62.77
N GLY A 26 -42.07 97.81 -62.57
CA GLY A 26 -43.12 98.50 -63.32
C GLY A 26 -42.76 99.96 -63.64
N THR A 27 -43.15 100.38 -64.83
CA THR A 27 -43.20 101.74 -65.42
C THR A 27 -43.25 102.93 -64.43
N SER A 28 -42.68 104.10 -64.72
CA SER A 28 -42.87 104.86 -65.98
C SER A 28 -41.82 105.96 -66.19
N ALA A 29 -41.82 106.60 -67.37
CA ALA A 29 -40.84 107.62 -67.75
C ALA A 29 -41.40 109.06 -67.70
N GLN A 30 -40.54 110.03 -67.36
CA GLN A 30 -40.72 111.44 -67.72
C GLN A 30 -39.37 112.14 -67.92
N THR A 31 -39.37 113.30 -68.57
CA THR A 31 -38.25 113.77 -69.39
C THR A 31 -37.37 114.87 -68.78
N ASN A 32 -36.07 114.70 -69.00
CA ASN A 32 -35.05 115.73 -69.23
C ASN A 32 -35.01 116.99 -68.35
N ASN A 33 -34.00 117.02 -67.47
CA ASN A 33 -32.95 118.03 -67.64
C ASN A 33 -31.57 117.40 -67.44
N PRO A 34 -30.61 117.49 -68.40
CA PRO A 34 -29.35 116.76 -68.31
C PRO A 34 -28.38 117.37 -67.28
N LEU A 35 -28.45 118.68 -67.08
CA LEU A 35 -27.61 119.42 -66.12
C LEU A 35 -28.01 119.11 -64.67
N SER A 36 -29.30 119.01 -64.36
CA SER A 36 -29.76 118.62 -63.02
C SER A 36 -29.50 117.15 -62.70
N ARG A 37 -29.47 116.25 -63.69
CA ARG A 37 -28.93 114.88 -63.51
C ARG A 37 -27.44 114.87 -63.18
N LYS A 38 -26.61 115.69 -63.87
CA LYS A 38 -25.19 115.82 -63.52
C LYS A 38 -25.00 116.41 -62.11
N LEU A 39 -25.73 117.48 -61.77
CA LEU A 39 -25.63 118.13 -60.45
C LEU A 39 -26.04 117.19 -59.32
N ARG A 40 -27.18 116.48 -59.44
CA ARG A 40 -27.57 115.45 -58.47
C ARG A 40 -26.53 114.35 -58.37
N LYS A 41 -26.08 113.78 -59.50
CA LYS A 41 -25.04 112.72 -59.49
C LYS A 41 -23.69 113.14 -58.88
N ILE A 42 -23.39 114.44 -58.77
CA ILE A 42 -22.21 114.98 -58.08
C ILE A 42 -22.49 115.22 -56.58
N LEU A 43 -23.73 115.58 -56.20
CA LEU A 43 -24.16 115.74 -54.80
C LEU A 43 -24.48 114.40 -54.12
N ASP A 44 -24.87 113.39 -54.89
CA ASP A 44 -25.12 112.02 -54.44
C ASP A 44 -23.79 111.28 -54.17
N THR A 45 -22.69 111.66 -54.84
CA THR A 45 -21.33 111.20 -54.51
C THR A 45 -20.78 111.93 -53.28
N ARG A 46 -21.29 111.56 -52.10
CA ARG A 46 -20.82 112.03 -50.79
C ARG A 46 -19.47 111.41 -50.40
N LEU A 47 -18.40 111.94 -50.99
CA LEU A 47 -17.02 111.47 -50.84
C LEU A 47 -16.51 111.43 -49.39
N ASP A 48 -17.12 112.20 -48.48
CA ASP A 48 -16.70 112.30 -47.07
C ASP A 48 -17.15 111.11 -46.19
N ASN A 49 -18.14 110.32 -46.64
CA ASN A 49 -18.76 109.28 -45.81
C ASN A 49 -18.13 107.89 -45.95
N ASP A 50 -17.54 107.56 -47.10
CA ASP A 50 -16.94 106.25 -47.34
C ASP A 50 -15.54 106.18 -46.71
N LYS A 51 -15.46 105.69 -45.48
CA LYS A 51 -14.18 105.50 -44.77
C LYS A 51 -13.20 104.63 -45.58
N GLU A 52 -13.70 103.59 -46.26
CA GLU A 52 -12.90 102.72 -47.13
C GLU A 52 -12.36 103.46 -48.37
N MET A 53 -13.15 104.37 -48.99
CA MET A 53 -12.64 105.27 -50.03
C MET A 53 -11.55 106.18 -49.49
N LEU A 54 -11.71 106.74 -48.28
CA LEU A 54 -10.73 107.64 -47.67
C LEU A 54 -9.43 106.92 -47.27
N GLU A 55 -9.50 105.68 -46.83
CA GLU A 55 -8.33 104.86 -46.53
C GLU A 55 -7.65 104.34 -47.81
N ALA A 56 -8.42 103.96 -48.83
CA ALA A 56 -7.89 103.68 -50.17
C ALA A 56 -7.24 104.92 -50.82
N LEU A 57 -7.83 106.10 -50.69
CA LEU A 57 -7.26 107.38 -51.17
C LEU A 57 -6.00 107.76 -50.39
N LYS A 58 -5.92 107.50 -49.08
CA LYS A 58 -4.67 107.65 -48.32
C LYS A 58 -3.59 106.69 -48.84
N ALA A 59 -3.92 105.41 -49.02
CA ALA A 59 -3.02 104.40 -49.59
C ALA A 59 -2.64 104.68 -51.06
N LEU A 60 -3.41 105.51 -51.77
CA LEU A 60 -3.07 106.02 -53.09
C LEU A 60 -2.16 107.26 -53.01
N SER A 61 -2.46 108.19 -52.09
CA SER A 61 -1.73 109.46 -51.93
C SER A 61 -0.26 109.29 -51.55
N THR A 62 0.09 108.18 -50.89
CA THR A 62 1.48 107.81 -50.59
C THR A 62 2.31 107.44 -51.83
N PHE A 63 1.68 107.24 -53.00
CA PHE A 63 2.38 106.89 -54.25
C PHE A 63 1.98 107.79 -55.45
N PHE A 64 0.86 108.51 -55.38
CA PHE A 64 0.41 109.46 -56.42
C PHE A 64 0.86 110.90 -56.14
N VAL A 65 2.16 111.14 -56.34
CA VAL A 65 2.79 112.47 -56.15
C VAL A 65 2.61 113.38 -57.38
N GLU A 66 2.61 112.83 -58.61
CA GLU A 66 2.47 113.62 -59.85
C GLU A 66 1.32 113.16 -60.77
N ASN A 67 0.45 114.11 -61.12
CA ASN A 67 -0.73 113.91 -61.97
C ASN A 67 -0.38 114.13 -63.45
N SER A 68 0.14 113.09 -64.12
CA SER A 68 0.42 113.09 -65.55
C SER A 68 -0.58 112.20 -66.32
N LEU A 69 -0.71 112.44 -67.63
CA LEU A 69 -1.48 111.56 -68.52
C LEU A 69 -0.97 110.11 -68.55
N ARG A 70 0.29 109.87 -68.16
CA ARG A 70 0.92 108.54 -68.09
C ARG A 70 0.60 107.85 -66.76
N THR A 71 0.78 108.54 -65.62
CA THR A 71 0.44 108.00 -64.29
C THR A 71 -1.07 107.73 -64.17
N ARG A 72 -1.94 108.61 -64.67
CA ARG A 72 -3.40 108.38 -64.67
C ARG A 72 -3.84 107.15 -65.50
N ARG A 73 -3.09 106.78 -66.54
CA ARG A 73 -3.38 105.60 -67.39
C ARG A 73 -2.81 104.31 -66.83
N ASN A 74 -1.71 104.38 -66.08
CA ASN A 74 -1.05 103.23 -65.46
C ASN A 74 -1.59 102.90 -64.06
N LEU A 75 -2.16 103.88 -63.34
CA LEU A 75 -2.78 103.80 -62.01
C LEU A 75 -3.40 102.43 -61.68
N ARG A 76 -4.30 101.94 -62.54
CA ARG A 76 -4.98 100.65 -62.35
C ARG A 76 -4.00 99.48 -62.31
N GLY A 77 -3.08 99.40 -63.29
CA GLY A 77 -2.08 98.34 -63.36
C GLY A 77 -1.02 98.43 -62.25
N ASP A 78 -0.80 99.62 -61.67
CA ASP A 78 0.11 99.80 -60.54
C ASP A 78 -0.56 99.42 -59.20
N ILE A 79 -1.87 99.68 -59.03
CA ILE A 79 -2.68 99.10 -57.93
C ILE A 79 -2.74 97.58 -58.07
N GLU A 80 -3.08 97.06 -59.25
CA GLU A 80 -3.22 95.62 -59.50
C GLU A 80 -1.89 94.89 -59.24
N ARG A 81 -0.75 95.44 -59.66
CA ARG A 81 0.58 94.88 -59.37
C ARG A 81 0.94 94.92 -57.88
N ARG A 82 0.55 95.97 -57.15
CA ARG A 82 0.79 96.03 -55.69
C ARG A 82 -0.13 95.07 -54.93
N SER A 83 -1.39 94.98 -55.33
CA SER A 83 -2.34 94.01 -54.76
C SER A 83 -1.84 92.58 -55.00
N LEU A 84 -1.38 92.28 -56.21
CA LEU A 84 -0.78 91.00 -56.56
C LEU A 84 0.46 90.71 -55.70
N ALA A 85 1.39 91.66 -55.54
CA ALA A 85 2.56 91.50 -54.67
C ALA A 85 2.21 91.26 -53.18
N ILE A 86 1.20 91.95 -52.64
CA ILE A 86 0.73 91.73 -51.25
C ILE A 86 0.07 90.34 -51.10
N ASN A 87 -0.65 89.88 -52.13
CA ASN A 87 -1.21 88.52 -52.13
C ASN A 87 -0.11 87.45 -52.30
N GLU A 88 0.94 87.70 -53.08
CA GLU A 88 2.12 86.83 -53.18
C GLU A 88 2.88 86.75 -51.84
N GLU A 89 3.08 87.89 -51.16
CA GLU A 89 3.67 87.96 -49.82
C GLU A 89 2.82 87.18 -48.80
N PHE A 90 1.50 87.39 -48.78
CA PHE A 90 0.58 86.65 -47.91
C PHE A 90 0.57 85.15 -48.21
N VAL A 91 0.55 84.74 -49.49
CA VAL A 91 0.64 83.33 -49.89
C VAL A 91 1.98 82.72 -49.49
N SER A 92 3.09 83.46 -49.55
CA SER A 92 4.40 82.98 -49.09
C SER A 92 4.38 82.69 -47.59
N ILE A 93 3.94 83.66 -46.77
CA ILE A 93 3.87 83.51 -45.30
C ILE A 93 2.90 82.40 -44.90
N PHE A 94 1.73 82.31 -45.57
CA PHE A 94 0.75 81.27 -45.27
C PHE A 94 1.20 79.88 -45.75
N LYS A 95 2.06 79.79 -46.78
CA LYS A 95 2.67 78.55 -47.24
C LYS A 95 3.64 77.98 -46.20
N GLU A 96 4.48 78.80 -45.58
CA GLU A 96 5.37 78.38 -44.49
C GLU A 96 4.57 77.79 -43.31
N VAL A 97 3.52 78.50 -42.86
CA VAL A 97 2.63 78.02 -41.78
C VAL A 97 1.87 76.74 -42.17
N LYS A 98 1.52 76.59 -43.45
CA LYS A 98 0.88 75.38 -43.97
C LYS A 98 1.84 74.18 -43.99
N GLU A 99 3.09 74.39 -44.38
CA GLU A 99 4.10 73.33 -44.47
C GLU A 99 4.50 72.82 -43.07
N GLU A 100 4.63 73.70 -42.07
CA GLU A 100 4.79 73.31 -40.66
C GLU A 100 3.56 72.53 -40.14
N LEU A 101 2.34 72.97 -40.46
CA LEU A 101 1.11 72.28 -40.04
C LEU A 101 0.92 70.92 -40.72
N GLU A 102 1.30 70.78 -41.99
CA GLU A 102 1.30 69.50 -42.70
C GLU A 102 2.37 68.55 -42.17
N SER A 103 3.56 69.05 -41.81
CA SER A 103 4.60 68.26 -41.12
C SER A 103 4.11 67.71 -39.78
N ILE A 104 3.50 68.56 -38.93
CA ILE A 104 2.90 68.13 -37.66
C ILE A 104 1.76 67.13 -37.91
N HIS A 105 0.97 67.28 -38.99
CA HIS A 105 -0.06 66.33 -39.34
C HIS A 105 0.54 64.96 -39.75
N GLU A 106 1.60 64.93 -40.55
CA GLU A 106 2.32 63.70 -40.90
C GLU A 106 2.93 63.02 -39.66
N GLU A 107 3.55 63.77 -38.74
CA GLU A 107 4.07 63.21 -37.48
C GLU A 107 2.97 62.59 -36.61
N VAL A 108 1.82 63.27 -36.46
CA VAL A 108 0.67 62.74 -35.71
C VAL A 108 0.06 61.52 -36.40
N GLN A 109 -0.01 61.52 -37.74
CA GLN A 109 -0.50 60.40 -38.54
C GLN A 109 0.44 59.18 -38.42
N ALA A 110 1.75 59.41 -38.45
CA ALA A 110 2.78 58.38 -38.26
C ALA A 110 2.78 57.82 -36.83
N MET A 111 2.65 58.68 -35.82
CA MET A 111 2.51 58.27 -34.41
C MET A 111 1.22 57.44 -34.20
N SER A 112 0.10 57.86 -34.79
CA SER A 112 -1.16 57.11 -34.76
C SER A 112 -1.00 55.71 -35.37
N SER A 113 -0.38 55.63 -36.56
CA SER A 113 -0.06 54.36 -37.22
C SER A 113 0.87 53.47 -36.37
N CYS A 114 1.91 54.05 -35.75
CA CYS A 114 2.84 53.32 -34.89
C CYS A 114 2.17 52.78 -33.61
N CYS A 115 1.29 53.57 -32.98
CA CYS A 115 0.47 53.13 -31.85
C CYS A 115 -0.50 52.00 -32.26
N GLN A 116 -1.09 52.08 -33.45
CA GLN A 116 -1.96 51.03 -33.99
C GLN A 116 -1.18 49.73 -34.25
N ASP A 117 -0.03 49.81 -34.92
CA ASP A 117 0.87 48.66 -35.16
C ASP A 117 1.37 48.03 -33.86
N MET A 118 1.77 48.84 -32.88
CA MET A 118 2.19 48.35 -31.56
C MET A 118 1.04 47.68 -30.82
N THR A 119 -0.19 48.21 -30.94
CA THR A 119 -1.40 47.60 -30.36
C THR A 119 -1.73 46.27 -31.04
N CYS A 120 -1.68 46.19 -32.37
CA CYS A 120 -1.86 44.95 -33.13
C CYS A 120 -0.80 43.90 -32.78
N ARG A 121 0.47 44.29 -32.64
CA ARG A 121 1.55 43.40 -32.19
C ARG A 121 1.36 42.92 -30.75
N LEU A 122 0.92 43.80 -29.84
CA LEU A 122 0.63 43.44 -28.45
C LEU A 122 -0.56 42.49 -28.35
N GLN A 123 -1.61 42.71 -29.14
CA GLN A 123 -2.78 41.83 -29.26
C GLN A 123 -2.38 40.44 -29.76
N ALA A 124 -1.63 40.35 -30.87
CA ALA A 124 -1.16 39.08 -31.42
C ALA A 124 -0.23 38.33 -30.45
N ALA A 125 0.71 39.04 -29.81
CA ALA A 125 1.59 38.45 -28.79
C ALA A 125 0.82 37.96 -27.56
N LYS A 126 -0.22 38.69 -27.13
CA LYS A 126 -1.11 38.28 -26.03
C LYS A 126 -1.91 37.03 -26.39
N GLU A 127 -2.46 36.94 -27.60
CA GLU A 127 -3.19 35.77 -28.08
C GLU A 127 -2.27 34.54 -28.20
N GLN A 128 -1.08 34.69 -28.78
CA GLN A 128 -0.06 33.63 -28.83
C GLN A 128 0.38 33.19 -27.43
N THR A 129 0.55 34.14 -26.49
CA THR A 129 0.92 33.85 -25.10
C THR A 129 -0.20 33.13 -24.36
N GLN A 130 -1.46 33.52 -24.57
CA GLN A 130 -2.63 32.86 -23.99
C GLN A 130 -2.78 31.43 -24.52
N ASP A 131 -2.62 31.22 -25.82
CA ASP A 131 -2.67 29.89 -26.43
C ASP A 131 -1.53 28.99 -25.93
N LEU A 132 -0.32 29.54 -25.76
CA LEU A 132 0.82 28.84 -25.15
C LEU A 132 0.56 28.53 -23.66
N ILE A 133 0.04 29.47 -22.87
CA ILE A 133 -0.36 29.24 -21.47
C ILE A 133 -1.38 28.11 -21.37
N THR A 134 -2.42 28.08 -22.21
CA THR A 134 -3.44 27.00 -22.15
C THR A 134 -2.89 25.64 -22.59
N LYS A 135 -1.85 25.60 -23.43
CA LYS A 135 -1.11 24.37 -23.74
C LYS A 135 -0.23 23.94 -22.58
N THR A 136 0.48 24.87 -21.94
CA THR A 136 1.31 24.59 -20.76
C THR A 136 0.48 24.11 -19.57
N THR A 137 -0.66 24.71 -19.25
CA THR A 137 -1.51 24.27 -18.13
C THR A 137 -2.17 22.91 -18.38
N LYS A 138 -2.54 22.60 -19.63
CA LYS A 138 -2.97 21.23 -20.02
C LYS A 138 -1.87 20.21 -19.81
N LEU A 139 -0.67 20.46 -20.36
CA LEU A 139 0.49 19.57 -20.19
C LEU A 139 0.90 19.40 -18.72
N GLN A 140 0.77 20.46 -17.90
CA GLN A 140 1.04 20.38 -16.47
C GLN A 140 0.00 19.53 -15.71
N ALA A 141 -1.29 19.65 -16.05
CA ALA A 141 -2.35 18.82 -15.49
C ALA A 141 -2.25 17.35 -15.95
N GLU A 142 -1.88 17.12 -17.21
CA GLU A 142 -1.58 15.78 -17.75
C GLU A 142 -0.36 15.17 -17.06
N SER A 143 0.71 15.95 -16.86
CA SER A 143 1.92 15.52 -16.13
C SER A 143 1.60 15.13 -14.67
N GLN A 144 0.82 15.94 -13.94
CA GLN A 144 0.39 15.62 -12.58
C GLN A 144 -0.50 14.36 -12.56
N THR A 145 -1.37 14.19 -13.56
CA THR A 145 -2.21 13.00 -13.70
C THR A 145 -1.38 11.75 -13.99
N LEU A 146 -0.33 11.87 -14.80
CA LEU A 146 0.64 10.81 -15.08
C LEU A 146 1.50 10.47 -13.85
N GLU A 147 1.96 11.48 -13.11
CA GLU A 147 2.74 11.30 -11.88
C GLU A 147 1.94 10.56 -10.79
N ILE A 148 0.69 10.95 -10.55
CA ILE A 148 -0.21 10.25 -9.63
C ILE A 148 -0.47 8.81 -10.10
N ARG A 149 -0.65 8.58 -11.42
CA ARG A 149 -0.81 7.23 -11.98
C ARG A 149 0.45 6.37 -11.82
N ALA A 150 1.64 6.96 -11.96
CA ALA A 150 2.91 6.27 -11.75
C ALA A 150 3.07 5.89 -10.27
N GLN A 151 2.84 6.81 -9.33
CA GLN A 151 2.87 6.53 -7.88
C GLN A 151 1.88 5.43 -7.49
N VAL A 152 0.66 5.43 -8.07
CA VAL A 152 -0.33 4.36 -7.87
C VAL A 152 0.12 3.03 -8.49
N ALA A 153 0.79 3.05 -9.64
CA ALA A 153 1.34 1.84 -10.26
C ALA A 153 2.49 1.25 -9.43
N ASP A 154 3.42 2.07 -8.92
CA ASP A 154 4.51 1.62 -8.04
C ASP A 154 3.98 1.10 -6.70
N ALA A 155 2.97 1.76 -6.12
CA ALA A 155 2.26 1.29 -4.93
C ALA A 155 1.48 -0.01 -5.16
N PHE A 156 1.00 -0.26 -6.39
CA PHE A 156 0.37 -1.51 -6.79
C PHE A 156 1.41 -2.62 -6.97
N LEU A 157 2.50 -2.37 -7.71
CA LEU A 157 3.58 -3.33 -7.95
C LEU A 157 4.23 -3.78 -6.64
N SER A 158 4.59 -2.84 -5.75
CA SER A 158 5.20 -3.13 -4.44
C SER A 158 4.26 -3.82 -3.43
N LYS A 159 2.95 -3.85 -3.71
CA LYS A 159 1.95 -4.62 -2.95
C LYS A 159 1.60 -5.98 -3.56
N PHE A 160 1.53 -6.08 -4.88
CA PHE A 160 0.96 -7.26 -5.57
C PHE A 160 1.98 -8.10 -6.34
N GLN A 161 3.23 -7.65 -6.45
CA GLN A 161 4.36 -8.48 -6.85
C GLN A 161 5.21 -8.84 -5.63
N LEU A 162 5.64 -10.10 -5.58
CA LEU A 162 6.71 -10.55 -4.70
C LEU A 162 8.05 -9.99 -5.18
N SER A 163 8.97 -9.69 -4.27
CA SER A 163 10.35 -9.36 -4.62
C SER A 163 10.99 -10.49 -5.43
N SER A 164 11.94 -10.15 -6.30
CA SER A 164 12.76 -11.16 -6.99
C SER A 164 13.46 -12.09 -5.99
N ASP A 165 13.90 -11.55 -4.85
CA ASP A 165 14.51 -12.31 -3.77
C ASP A 165 13.49 -13.28 -3.13
N GLU A 166 12.27 -12.82 -2.82
CA GLU A 166 11.19 -13.66 -2.28
C GLU A 166 10.82 -14.78 -3.27
N MET A 167 10.66 -14.46 -4.56
CA MET A 167 10.37 -15.48 -5.58
C MET A 167 11.55 -16.43 -5.80
N SER A 168 12.80 -15.98 -5.66
CA SER A 168 13.98 -16.85 -5.69
C SER A 168 14.07 -17.74 -4.44
N LEU A 169 13.68 -17.23 -3.27
CA LEU A 169 13.61 -18.00 -2.02
C LEU A 169 12.52 -19.07 -2.12
N LEU A 170 11.37 -18.76 -2.71
CA LEU A 170 10.24 -19.68 -2.93
C LEU A 170 10.49 -20.71 -4.05
N ARG A 171 11.25 -20.38 -5.10
CA ARG A 171 11.58 -21.30 -6.22
C ARG A 171 12.93 -22.02 -6.08
N GLY A 172 13.82 -21.55 -5.22
CA GLY A 172 15.18 -22.07 -5.07
C GLY A 172 15.25 -23.42 -4.34
N THR A 173 16.29 -24.20 -4.62
CA THR A 173 16.52 -25.55 -4.06
C THR A 173 16.98 -25.56 -2.59
N ARG A 174 17.04 -24.39 -1.93
CA ARG A 174 17.69 -24.23 -0.62
C ARG A 174 16.67 -24.34 0.50
N GLU A 175 16.68 -25.43 1.26
CA GLU A 175 15.86 -25.53 2.48
C GLU A 175 16.29 -24.47 3.51
N GLY A 176 15.31 -23.90 4.22
CA GLY A 176 15.49 -22.70 5.05
C GLY A 176 14.16 -22.01 5.38
N PRO A 177 14.17 -20.91 6.16
CA PRO A 177 12.98 -20.23 6.67
C PRO A 177 12.14 -19.60 5.55
N ILE A 178 11.11 -20.32 5.12
CA ILE A 178 10.10 -19.84 4.14
C ILE A 178 8.94 -19.10 4.86
N THR A 179 8.90 -19.13 6.19
CA THR A 179 7.81 -18.59 7.03
C THR A 179 7.48 -17.12 6.73
N GLU A 180 8.49 -16.25 6.59
CA GLU A 180 8.30 -14.83 6.28
C GLU A 180 7.73 -14.62 4.87
N ALA A 181 8.30 -15.27 3.85
CA ALA A 181 7.83 -15.19 2.46
C ALA A 181 6.42 -15.81 2.29
N LEU A 182 6.10 -16.87 3.02
CA LEU A 182 4.76 -17.44 3.08
C LEU A 182 3.77 -16.47 3.76
N GLY A 183 4.18 -15.77 4.82
CA GLY A 183 3.41 -14.68 5.42
C GLY A 183 3.10 -13.56 4.41
N ARG A 184 4.10 -13.16 3.62
CA ARG A 184 3.93 -12.21 2.51
C ARG A 184 2.92 -12.72 1.48
N VAL A 185 3.05 -13.96 1.00
CA VAL A 185 2.11 -14.56 0.04
C VAL A 185 0.67 -14.60 0.61
N LYS A 186 0.49 -14.98 1.88
CA LYS A 186 -0.81 -14.94 2.57
C LYS A 186 -1.40 -13.52 2.60
N GLN A 187 -0.58 -12.51 2.87
CA GLN A 187 -1.02 -11.10 2.84
C GLN A 187 -1.45 -10.67 1.44
N ILE A 188 -0.63 -10.92 0.41
CA ILE A 188 -0.96 -10.56 -0.99
C ILE A 188 -2.26 -11.25 -1.42
N HIS A 189 -2.40 -12.56 -1.16
CA HIS A 189 -3.62 -13.31 -1.49
C HIS A 189 -4.87 -12.80 -0.74
N ASN A 190 -4.72 -12.16 0.42
CA ASN A 190 -5.82 -11.49 1.12
C ASN A 190 -6.11 -10.07 0.59
N ASP A 191 -5.09 -9.26 0.31
CA ASP A 191 -5.25 -7.93 -0.31
C ASP A 191 -5.91 -8.04 -1.71
N VAL A 192 -5.62 -9.11 -2.46
CA VAL A 192 -6.28 -9.39 -3.76
C VAL A 192 -7.79 -9.64 -3.61
N LYS A 193 -8.26 -10.18 -2.49
CA LYS A 193 -9.71 -10.31 -2.21
C LYS A 193 -10.41 -8.95 -2.04
N VAL A 194 -9.65 -7.89 -1.79
CA VAL A 194 -10.15 -6.50 -1.82
C VAL A 194 -10.21 -5.99 -3.26
N LEU A 195 -9.18 -6.27 -4.09
CA LEU A 195 -9.20 -5.94 -5.52
C LEU A 195 -10.39 -6.57 -6.26
N LEU A 196 -10.73 -7.83 -5.95
CA LEU A 196 -11.85 -8.56 -6.58
C LEU A 196 -13.24 -7.93 -6.30
N ARG A 197 -13.35 -7.02 -5.33
CA ARG A 197 -14.56 -6.21 -5.07
C ARG A 197 -14.65 -4.96 -5.97
N THR A 198 -13.64 -4.71 -6.79
CA THR A 198 -13.51 -3.56 -7.69
C THR A 198 -13.67 -4.03 -9.15
N ASN A 199 -13.98 -3.11 -10.08
CA ASN A 199 -14.32 -3.44 -11.47
C ASN A 199 -13.26 -4.24 -12.25
N GLN A 200 -11.98 -4.21 -11.87
CA GLN A 200 -10.89 -4.87 -12.60
C GLN A 200 -10.68 -6.34 -12.16
N GLN A 201 -11.73 -7.15 -12.30
CA GLN A 201 -11.75 -8.51 -11.74
C GLN A 201 -10.76 -9.49 -12.38
N THR A 202 -10.48 -9.38 -13.69
CA THR A 202 -9.62 -10.33 -14.42
C THR A 202 -8.19 -10.38 -13.89
N ALA A 203 -7.52 -9.22 -13.80
CA ALA A 203 -6.18 -9.14 -13.23
C ALA A 203 -6.14 -9.56 -11.75
N GLY A 204 -7.23 -9.31 -11.00
CA GLY A 204 -7.38 -9.82 -9.63
C GLY A 204 -7.43 -11.35 -9.58
N LEU A 205 -8.14 -12.00 -10.51
CA LEU A 205 -8.22 -13.47 -10.60
C LEU A 205 -6.87 -14.08 -11.01
N GLU A 206 -6.18 -13.51 -12.01
CA GLU A 206 -4.86 -13.97 -12.46
C GLU A 206 -3.82 -13.91 -11.34
N ILE A 207 -3.76 -12.80 -10.58
CA ILE A 207 -2.86 -12.67 -9.43
C ILE A 207 -3.30 -13.64 -8.32
N MET A 208 -4.60 -13.81 -8.07
CA MET A 208 -5.10 -14.75 -7.05
C MET A 208 -4.69 -16.20 -7.35
N GLU A 209 -4.79 -16.64 -8.61
CA GLU A 209 -4.40 -17.98 -9.06
C GLU A 209 -2.89 -18.19 -8.93
N GLN A 210 -2.08 -17.22 -9.39
CA GLN A 210 -0.62 -17.26 -9.25
C GLN A 210 -0.19 -17.30 -7.78
N MET A 211 -0.81 -16.51 -6.91
CA MET A 211 -0.52 -16.54 -5.47
C MET A 211 -0.99 -17.85 -4.82
N ALA A 212 -2.10 -18.46 -5.26
CA ALA A 212 -2.57 -19.74 -4.74
C ALA A 212 -1.60 -20.89 -5.09
N LEU A 213 -1.13 -20.95 -6.34
CA LEU A 213 -0.12 -21.93 -6.78
C LEU A 213 1.21 -21.76 -6.02
N LEU A 214 1.65 -20.51 -5.82
CA LEU A 214 2.83 -20.21 -5.01
C LEU A 214 2.62 -20.60 -3.54
N GLN A 215 1.43 -20.36 -2.97
CA GLN A 215 1.10 -20.73 -1.58
C GLN A 215 1.10 -22.26 -1.39
N GLU A 216 0.56 -23.02 -2.34
CA GLU A 216 0.59 -24.49 -2.32
C GLU A 216 2.03 -25.03 -2.42
N THR A 217 2.81 -24.52 -3.38
CA THR A 217 4.25 -24.84 -3.52
C THR A 217 5.03 -24.51 -2.24
N SER A 218 4.71 -23.37 -1.59
CA SER A 218 5.33 -22.94 -0.34
C SER A 218 4.99 -23.88 0.81
N TYR A 219 3.73 -24.32 0.93
CA TYR A 219 3.32 -25.30 1.95
C TYR A 219 3.98 -26.65 1.74
N GLU A 220 4.04 -27.16 0.50
CA GLU A 220 4.65 -28.45 0.19
C GLU A 220 6.15 -28.46 0.55
N ARG A 221 6.86 -27.35 0.32
CA ARG A 221 8.27 -27.21 0.69
C ARG A 221 8.50 -26.91 2.17
N LEU A 222 7.63 -26.13 2.82
CA LEU A 222 7.66 -25.95 4.28
C LEU A 222 7.43 -27.28 5.01
N TYR A 223 6.53 -28.11 4.49
CA TYR A 223 6.28 -29.48 4.96
C TYR A 223 7.51 -30.39 4.77
N ARG A 224 8.13 -30.41 3.58
CA ARG A 224 9.38 -31.18 3.36
C ARG A 224 10.50 -30.77 4.31
N TRP A 225 10.71 -29.47 4.52
CA TRP A 225 11.72 -28.97 5.45
C TRP A 225 11.36 -29.31 6.91
N ALA A 226 10.11 -29.13 7.32
CA ALA A 226 9.69 -29.53 8.66
C ALA A 226 9.89 -31.03 8.90
N GLN A 227 9.69 -31.89 7.90
CA GLN A 227 10.02 -33.32 7.99
C GLN A 227 11.54 -33.59 8.05
N SER A 228 12.38 -32.83 7.32
CA SER A 228 13.84 -33.01 7.37
C SER A 228 14.43 -32.58 8.72
N GLU A 229 13.93 -31.48 9.31
CA GLU A 229 14.23 -31.07 10.70
C GLU A 229 13.71 -32.10 11.72
N CYS A 230 12.44 -32.50 11.66
CA CYS A 230 11.86 -33.48 12.60
C CYS A 230 12.61 -34.82 12.62
N ARG A 231 13.16 -35.27 11.47
CA ARG A 231 14.05 -36.44 11.41
C ARG A 231 15.39 -36.19 12.09
N THR A 232 15.93 -34.96 11.96
CA THR A 232 17.22 -34.53 12.52
C THR A 232 17.18 -34.35 14.05
N LEU A 233 15.98 -34.18 14.65
CA LEU A 233 15.74 -34.19 16.11
C LEU A 233 15.88 -35.60 16.74
N THR A 234 16.90 -36.36 16.35
CA THR A 234 17.23 -37.71 16.84
C THR A 234 18.13 -37.74 18.09
N GLN A 235 18.44 -36.58 18.67
CA GLN A 235 19.28 -36.44 19.86
C GLN A 235 18.44 -36.42 21.15
N GLU A 236 19.03 -36.80 22.28
CA GLU A 236 18.31 -36.88 23.56
C GLU A 236 17.87 -35.48 24.04
N SER A 237 18.76 -34.48 23.95
CA SER A 237 18.43 -33.06 24.04
C SER A 237 17.80 -32.56 22.75
N CYS A 238 16.53 -32.15 22.81
CA CYS A 238 15.79 -31.64 21.65
C CYS A 238 15.89 -30.11 21.56
N ASP A 239 16.91 -29.59 20.88
CA ASP A 239 17.07 -28.16 20.61
C ASP A 239 16.04 -27.71 19.54
N ILE A 240 14.82 -27.42 19.99
CA ILE A 240 13.71 -27.01 19.12
C ILE A 240 13.98 -25.62 18.54
N SER A 241 14.36 -25.59 17.27
CA SER A 241 14.57 -24.35 16.51
C SER A 241 13.29 -23.48 16.50
N PRO A 242 13.38 -22.16 16.79
CA PRO A 242 12.21 -21.28 16.76
C PRO A 242 11.59 -21.18 15.36
N VAL A 243 12.36 -21.47 14.30
CA VAL A 243 11.85 -21.55 12.93
C VAL A 243 10.92 -22.75 12.75
N LEU A 244 11.19 -23.88 13.43
CA LEU A 244 10.32 -25.05 13.40
C LEU A 244 9.00 -24.77 14.13
N THR A 245 9.05 -24.04 15.25
CA THR A 245 7.84 -23.57 15.97
C THR A 245 6.98 -22.65 15.10
N GLN A 246 7.60 -21.72 14.35
CA GLN A 246 6.91 -20.87 13.36
C GLN A 246 6.38 -21.67 12.15
N ALA A 247 7.07 -22.74 11.74
CA ALA A 247 6.58 -23.62 10.69
C ALA A 247 5.35 -24.42 11.16
N MET A 248 5.34 -24.91 12.40
CA MET A 248 4.15 -25.53 13.00
C MET A 248 3.00 -24.53 13.09
N GLU A 249 3.28 -23.28 13.50
CA GLU A 249 2.28 -22.20 13.49
C GLU A 249 1.67 -22.01 12.10
N ALA A 250 2.51 -21.87 11.06
CA ALA A 250 2.07 -21.62 9.70
C ALA A 250 1.36 -22.81 9.02
N LEU A 251 1.66 -24.05 9.42
CA LEU A 251 1.07 -25.30 8.89
C LEU A 251 -0.35 -25.57 9.39
N GLN A 252 -0.81 -24.93 10.48
CA GLN A 252 -2.17 -25.10 11.02
C GLN A 252 -3.28 -24.83 9.98
N ASP A 253 -3.06 -23.89 9.05
CA ASP A 253 -3.95 -23.59 7.92
C ASP A 253 -4.25 -24.82 7.03
N ARG A 254 -3.42 -25.87 7.11
CA ARG A 254 -3.52 -27.13 6.38
C ARG A 254 -3.45 -28.32 7.36
N PRO A 255 -4.55 -28.63 8.10
CA PRO A 255 -4.52 -29.61 9.20
C PRO A 255 -4.04 -31.01 8.80
N VAL A 256 -4.21 -31.39 7.53
CA VAL A 256 -3.67 -32.66 6.97
C VAL A 256 -2.13 -32.67 6.95
N LEU A 257 -1.49 -31.60 6.48
CA LEU A 257 -0.03 -31.49 6.46
C LEU A 257 0.53 -31.36 7.88
N TYR A 258 -0.17 -30.62 8.74
CA TYR A 258 0.14 -30.50 10.16
C TYR A 258 0.16 -31.88 10.85
N LYS A 259 -0.90 -32.70 10.72
CA LYS A 259 -0.91 -34.04 11.34
C LYS A 259 0.19 -34.94 10.80
N TYR A 260 0.39 -35.02 9.48
CA TYR A 260 1.51 -35.82 8.93
C TYR A 260 2.89 -35.36 9.40
N THR A 261 3.06 -34.09 9.78
CA THR A 261 4.32 -33.59 10.36
C THR A 261 4.48 -34.01 11.82
N LEU A 262 3.38 -34.05 12.59
CA LEU A 262 3.37 -34.61 13.95
C LEU A 262 3.60 -36.13 13.95
N ASP A 263 3.02 -36.86 13.01
CA ASP A 263 3.20 -38.31 12.86
C ASP A 263 4.68 -38.65 12.54
N GLU A 264 5.33 -37.86 11.67
CA GLU A 264 6.76 -37.98 11.36
C GLU A 264 7.66 -37.62 12.56
N PHE A 265 7.36 -36.53 13.27
CA PHE A 265 8.04 -36.17 14.53
C PHE A 265 7.92 -37.30 15.56
N GLY A 266 6.70 -37.79 15.79
CA GLY A 266 6.43 -38.91 16.68
C GLY A 266 7.20 -40.17 16.29
N THR A 267 7.36 -40.43 14.98
CA THR A 267 8.13 -41.58 14.47
C THR A 267 9.64 -41.42 14.70
N ALA A 268 10.19 -40.22 14.49
CA ALA A 268 11.59 -39.91 14.76
C ALA A 268 11.92 -39.98 16.26
N ARG A 269 11.05 -39.41 17.11
CA ARG A 269 11.16 -39.49 18.57
C ARG A 269 10.95 -40.91 19.10
N ARG A 270 9.95 -41.67 18.62
CA ARG A 270 9.76 -43.11 18.93
C ARG A 270 11.05 -43.91 18.70
N SER A 271 11.69 -43.70 17.56
CA SER A 271 12.96 -44.36 17.20
C SER A 271 14.13 -43.96 18.10
N THR A 272 14.09 -42.74 18.64
CA THR A 272 15.10 -42.19 19.57
C THR A 272 14.90 -42.73 20.98
N VAL A 273 13.67 -42.67 21.51
CA VAL A 273 13.32 -43.15 22.86
C VAL A 273 13.51 -44.67 22.98
N VAL A 274 13.19 -45.46 21.95
CA VAL A 274 13.48 -46.90 21.95
C VAL A 274 14.98 -47.18 22.00
N ARG A 275 15.81 -46.39 21.30
CA ARG A 275 17.27 -46.50 21.35
C ARG A 275 17.80 -46.13 22.74
N GLY A 276 17.38 -44.98 23.27
CA GLY A 276 17.74 -44.51 24.61
C GLY A 276 17.37 -45.49 25.72
N PHE A 277 16.23 -46.19 25.62
CA PHE A 277 15.87 -47.25 26.57
C PHE A 277 16.84 -48.43 26.52
N ILE A 278 17.23 -48.87 25.32
CA ILE A 278 18.18 -49.98 25.12
C ILE A 278 19.59 -49.58 25.58
N ASP A 279 20.01 -48.35 25.30
CA ASP A 279 21.30 -47.81 25.76
C ASP A 279 21.32 -47.61 27.28
N ALA A 280 20.24 -47.11 27.91
CA ALA A 280 20.13 -47.03 29.37
C ALA A 280 20.15 -48.41 30.06
N LEU A 281 19.53 -49.42 29.44
CA LEU A 281 19.60 -50.81 29.90
C LEU A 281 21.04 -51.37 29.85
N THR A 282 21.72 -51.21 28.71
CA THR A 282 22.93 -51.99 28.35
C THR A 282 24.26 -51.23 28.49
N ARG A 283 24.25 -49.91 28.34
CA ARG A 283 25.45 -49.02 28.37
C ARG A 283 25.42 -48.02 29.53
N GLY A 284 24.24 -47.62 29.99
CA GLY A 284 24.06 -46.55 30.96
C GLY A 284 24.17 -45.17 30.32
N GLY A 285 24.30 -44.13 31.15
CA GLY A 285 24.42 -42.74 30.71
C GLY A 285 25.76 -42.40 30.04
N PRO A 286 25.90 -41.20 29.45
CA PRO A 286 27.14 -40.77 28.80
C PRO A 286 28.33 -40.87 29.77
N GLY A 287 29.37 -41.61 29.36
CA GLY A 287 30.54 -41.92 30.20
C GLY A 287 30.38 -43.16 31.12
N GLY A 288 29.27 -43.91 31.02
CA GLY A 288 28.98 -45.07 31.87
C GLY A 288 28.37 -44.70 33.24
N THR A 289 27.91 -43.46 33.38
CA THR A 289 27.29 -42.90 34.59
C THR A 289 25.98 -42.18 34.22
N PRO A 290 24.81 -42.56 34.80
CA PRO A 290 24.57 -43.73 35.66
C PRO A 290 24.92 -45.06 34.97
N ARG A 291 25.16 -46.10 35.77
CA ARG A 291 25.53 -47.44 35.28
C ARG A 291 24.38 -48.09 34.48
N PRO A 292 24.67 -49.05 33.58
CA PRO A 292 23.64 -49.84 32.89
C PRO A 292 22.62 -50.43 33.87
N ILE A 293 21.33 -50.26 33.59
CA ILE A 293 20.26 -50.75 34.47
C ILE A 293 20.32 -52.28 34.62
N GLU A 294 20.78 -53.02 33.58
CA GLU A 294 21.00 -54.47 33.65
C GLU A 294 21.99 -54.90 34.76
N MET A 295 22.90 -54.03 35.22
CA MET A 295 23.78 -54.35 36.35
C MET A 295 22.99 -54.56 37.67
N HIS A 296 21.80 -53.97 37.80
CA HIS A 296 20.93 -54.11 38.97
C HIS A 296 19.97 -55.32 38.87
N SER A 297 20.07 -56.15 37.83
CA SER A 297 19.20 -57.33 37.62
C SER A 297 19.19 -58.35 38.77
N HIS A 298 20.20 -58.31 39.66
CA HIS A 298 20.27 -59.10 40.90
C HIS A 298 19.33 -58.60 42.01
N ASP A 299 18.79 -57.38 41.90
CA ASP A 299 17.72 -56.84 42.74
C ASP A 299 16.46 -56.61 41.88
N PRO A 300 15.53 -57.58 41.85
CA PRO A 300 14.26 -57.50 41.12
C PRO A 300 13.44 -56.22 41.36
N LEU A 301 13.47 -55.68 42.58
CA LEU A 301 12.66 -54.51 42.92
C LEU A 301 13.30 -53.23 42.39
N ARG A 302 14.62 -53.11 42.53
CA ARG A 302 15.39 -52.00 41.97
C ARG A 302 15.40 -52.02 40.44
N TYR A 303 15.64 -53.17 39.82
CA TYR A 303 15.71 -53.30 38.36
C TYR A 303 14.39 -52.87 37.70
N VAL A 304 13.23 -53.29 38.23
CA VAL A 304 11.92 -52.83 37.76
C VAL A 304 11.68 -51.35 38.09
N GLY A 305 12.13 -50.87 39.26
CA GLY A 305 12.04 -49.47 39.64
C GLY A 305 12.84 -48.52 38.74
N ASP A 306 14.08 -48.85 38.43
CA ASP A 306 14.98 -48.08 37.56
C ASP A 306 14.42 -48.03 36.12
N MET A 307 13.87 -49.14 35.60
CA MET A 307 13.20 -49.17 34.28
C MET A 307 11.94 -48.28 34.23
N LEU A 308 11.10 -48.32 35.26
CA LEU A 308 9.88 -47.50 35.31
C LEU A 308 10.17 -46.02 35.59
N ALA A 309 11.22 -45.72 36.37
CA ALA A 309 11.71 -44.35 36.60
C ALA A 309 12.21 -43.72 35.29
N TRP A 310 13.03 -44.45 34.51
CA TRP A 310 13.49 -44.01 33.20
C TRP A 310 12.31 -43.76 32.25
N LEU A 311 11.35 -44.70 32.19
CA LEU A 311 10.14 -44.56 31.37
C LEU A 311 9.35 -43.31 31.74
N HIS A 312 9.13 -43.07 33.03
CA HIS A 312 8.44 -41.89 33.54
C HIS A 312 9.17 -40.58 33.15
N GLN A 313 10.49 -40.53 33.32
CA GLN A 313 11.29 -39.37 32.95
C GLN A 313 11.26 -39.12 31.43
N ALA A 314 11.44 -40.15 30.60
CA ALA A 314 11.37 -40.03 29.15
C ALA A 314 9.97 -39.59 28.68
N THR A 315 8.91 -40.10 29.31
CA THR A 315 7.53 -39.71 29.01
C THR A 315 7.29 -38.21 29.32
N ALA A 316 7.86 -37.71 30.42
CA ALA A 316 7.78 -36.30 30.79
C ALA A 316 8.56 -35.40 29.81
N SER A 317 9.80 -35.76 29.46
CA SER A 317 10.60 -34.96 28.53
C SER A 317 9.99 -34.91 27.12
N GLU A 318 9.40 -36.01 26.62
CA GLU A 318 8.73 -35.98 25.32
C GLU A 318 7.45 -35.14 25.31
N LYS A 319 6.75 -35.02 26.45
CA LYS A 319 5.67 -34.05 26.60
C LYS A 319 6.19 -32.62 26.58
N GLU A 320 7.26 -32.31 27.32
CA GLU A 320 7.90 -30.98 27.33
C GLU A 320 8.42 -30.59 25.93
N HIS A 321 9.03 -31.52 25.19
CA HIS A 321 9.45 -31.31 23.80
C HIS A 321 8.27 -30.99 22.88
N LEU A 322 7.12 -31.65 23.04
CA LEU A 322 5.91 -31.35 22.27
C LEU A 322 5.28 -30.01 22.66
N GLU A 323 5.20 -29.68 23.94
CA GLU A 323 4.72 -28.38 24.42
C GLU A 323 5.58 -27.21 23.89
N ALA A 324 6.90 -27.38 23.85
CA ALA A 324 7.82 -26.41 23.28
C ALA A 324 7.69 -26.28 21.74
N LEU A 325 7.48 -27.39 21.02
CA LEU A 325 7.21 -27.41 19.57
C LEU A 325 5.86 -26.77 19.22
N LEU A 326 4.86 -26.92 20.08
CA LEU A 326 3.47 -26.48 19.88
C LEU A 326 3.15 -25.14 20.56
N LYS A 327 4.16 -24.45 21.11
CA LYS A 327 4.04 -23.18 21.87
C LYS A 327 3.29 -22.06 21.14
N HIS A 328 3.31 -22.05 19.80
CA HIS A 328 2.61 -21.07 18.94
C HIS A 328 1.41 -21.67 18.18
N VAL A 329 0.94 -22.86 18.58
CA VAL A 329 -0.22 -23.54 17.98
C VAL A 329 -1.49 -23.17 18.73
N THR A 330 -2.40 -22.48 18.03
CA THR A 330 -3.69 -21.96 18.53
C THR A 330 -4.89 -22.87 18.21
N THR A 331 -4.65 -23.98 17.51
CA THR A 331 -5.68 -24.93 17.08
C THR A 331 -6.35 -25.63 18.26
N GLN A 332 -7.68 -25.75 18.25
CA GLN A 332 -8.40 -26.48 19.30
C GLN A 332 -8.00 -27.96 19.29
N GLY A 333 -7.69 -28.51 20.47
CA GLY A 333 -7.25 -29.91 20.62
C GLY A 333 -5.72 -30.11 20.71
N VAL A 334 -4.89 -29.08 20.93
CA VAL A 334 -3.42 -29.27 21.09
C VAL A 334 -3.08 -30.36 22.10
N GLU A 335 -3.68 -30.35 23.29
CA GLU A 335 -3.46 -31.35 24.35
C GLU A 335 -3.84 -32.78 23.90
N GLU A 336 -4.89 -32.96 23.10
CA GLU A 336 -5.28 -34.27 22.56
C GLU A 336 -4.24 -34.78 21.56
N ASN A 337 -3.73 -33.90 20.69
CA ASN A 337 -2.64 -34.23 19.76
C ASN A 337 -1.34 -34.56 20.52
N ILE A 338 -1.01 -33.83 21.59
CA ILE A 338 0.14 -34.14 22.47
C ILE A 338 -0.01 -35.54 23.06
N GLN A 339 -1.18 -35.86 23.63
CA GLN A 339 -1.44 -37.18 24.23
C GLN A 339 -1.42 -38.31 23.18
N GLU A 340 -1.91 -38.09 21.96
CA GLU A 340 -1.81 -39.04 20.84
C GLU A 340 -0.34 -39.31 20.46
N VAL A 341 0.46 -38.26 20.27
CA VAL A 341 1.86 -38.38 19.84
C VAL A 341 2.75 -38.96 20.95
N VAL A 342 2.61 -38.55 22.22
CA VAL A 342 3.32 -39.19 23.35
C VAL A 342 2.90 -40.65 23.50
N GLY A 343 1.63 -40.98 23.27
CA GLY A 343 1.14 -42.35 23.19
C GLY A 343 1.88 -43.18 22.12
N HIS A 344 1.98 -42.65 20.90
CA HIS A 344 2.71 -43.30 19.81
C HIS A 344 4.22 -43.44 20.08
N ILE A 345 4.86 -42.42 20.67
CA ILE A 345 6.28 -42.47 21.05
C ILE A 345 6.54 -43.55 22.08
N THR A 346 5.74 -43.60 23.15
CA THR A 346 5.92 -44.56 24.26
C THR A 346 5.57 -46.00 23.88
N GLU A 347 4.67 -46.21 22.89
CA GLU A 347 4.32 -47.53 22.34
C GLU A 347 5.55 -48.35 21.89
N GLY A 348 6.61 -47.68 21.42
CA GLY A 348 7.88 -48.32 21.08
C GLY A 348 8.57 -49.04 22.25
N VAL A 349 8.45 -48.51 23.47
CA VAL A 349 9.12 -49.03 24.68
C VAL A 349 8.34 -50.18 25.32
N CYS A 350 7.02 -50.25 25.10
CA CYS A 350 6.13 -51.25 25.70
C CYS A 350 6.63 -52.70 25.53
N ARG A 351 7.09 -53.08 24.34
CA ARG A 351 7.53 -54.46 24.05
C ARG A 351 8.86 -54.81 24.74
N PRO A 352 9.95 -54.02 24.63
CA PRO A 352 11.15 -54.20 25.45
C PRO A 352 10.86 -54.25 26.96
N LEU A 353 10.04 -53.32 27.47
CA LEU A 353 9.68 -53.23 28.89
C LEU A 353 8.95 -54.49 29.38
N LYS A 354 7.90 -54.91 28.66
CA LYS A 354 7.11 -56.11 28.99
C LYS A 354 7.98 -57.36 29.11
N VAL A 355 8.85 -57.61 28.14
CA VAL A 355 9.74 -58.79 28.15
C VAL A 355 10.66 -58.81 29.37
N ARG A 356 11.24 -57.66 29.77
CA ARG A 356 12.14 -57.59 30.93
C ARG A 356 11.39 -57.71 32.25
N ILE A 357 10.22 -57.09 32.40
CA ILE A 357 9.41 -57.22 33.61
C ILE A 357 8.85 -58.63 33.76
N GLU A 358 8.39 -59.26 32.67
CA GLU A 358 7.90 -60.63 32.67
C GLU A 358 8.98 -61.63 33.10
N GLN A 359 10.22 -61.50 32.58
CA GLN A 359 11.38 -62.30 33.01
C GLN A 359 11.63 -62.19 34.53
N VAL A 360 11.53 -60.99 35.10
CA VAL A 360 11.76 -60.76 36.54
C VAL A 360 10.68 -61.37 37.42
N ILE A 361 9.42 -61.36 36.97
CA ILE A 361 8.30 -61.95 37.73
C ILE A 361 8.33 -63.48 37.62
N VAL A 362 8.63 -64.02 36.43
CA VAL A 362 8.74 -65.47 36.17
C VAL A 362 9.93 -66.13 36.88
N ALA A 363 10.97 -65.36 37.24
CA ALA A 363 12.09 -65.83 38.06
C ALA A 363 11.73 -66.13 39.54
N GLU A 364 10.45 -66.01 39.93
CA GLU A 364 9.91 -66.24 41.28
C GLU A 364 10.80 -65.71 42.45
N PRO A 365 11.09 -64.39 42.52
CA PRO A 365 11.94 -63.80 43.57
C PRO A 365 11.31 -63.78 44.99
N GLY A 366 10.28 -64.60 45.24
CA GLY A 366 9.58 -64.73 46.50
C GLY A 366 8.38 -63.78 46.66
N ALA A 367 7.34 -64.27 47.34
CA ALA A 367 6.04 -63.59 47.47
C ALA A 367 6.14 -62.14 48.00
N VAL A 368 7.06 -61.85 48.92
CA VAL A 368 7.23 -60.47 49.46
C VAL A 368 7.78 -59.50 48.42
N LEU A 369 8.70 -59.94 47.55
CA LEU A 369 9.20 -59.10 46.44
C LEU A 369 8.17 -58.97 45.33
N LEU A 370 7.45 -60.05 44.99
CA LEU A 370 6.34 -60.02 44.03
C LEU A 370 5.25 -59.02 44.45
N TYR A 371 4.87 -58.97 45.74
CA TYR A 371 3.91 -57.98 46.24
C TYR A 371 4.44 -56.53 46.15
N LYS A 372 5.73 -56.30 46.46
CA LYS A 372 6.35 -54.97 46.30
C LYS A 372 6.40 -54.53 44.83
N ILE A 373 6.78 -55.42 43.91
CA ILE A 373 6.78 -55.17 42.46
C ILE A 373 5.37 -54.88 41.96
N SER A 374 4.36 -55.63 42.41
CA SER A 374 2.95 -55.39 42.08
C SER A 374 2.51 -53.98 42.50
N ASN A 375 2.84 -53.53 43.71
CA ASN A 375 2.53 -52.18 44.17
C ASN A 375 3.32 -51.10 43.41
N LEU A 376 4.57 -51.36 43.04
CA LEU A 376 5.41 -50.45 42.26
C LEU A 376 4.86 -50.23 40.85
N LEU A 377 4.41 -51.29 40.18
CA LEU A 377 3.71 -51.24 38.88
C LEU A 377 2.43 -50.41 38.99
N LYS A 378 1.64 -50.60 40.05
CA LYS A 378 0.41 -49.82 40.29
C LYS A 378 0.69 -48.33 40.53
N PHE A 379 1.76 -48.01 41.26
CA PHE A 379 2.20 -46.62 41.47
C PHE A 379 2.54 -45.96 40.14
N TYR A 380 3.46 -46.56 39.36
CA TYR A 380 3.86 -45.98 38.07
C TYR A 380 2.74 -45.95 37.03
N HIS A 381 1.81 -46.92 37.03
CA HIS A 381 0.59 -46.82 36.21
C HIS A 381 -0.18 -45.53 36.51
N HIS A 382 -0.40 -45.22 37.79
CA HIS A 382 -1.11 -44.00 38.19
C HIS A 382 -0.33 -42.73 37.83
N THR A 383 0.99 -42.70 38.11
CA THR A 383 1.83 -41.53 37.81
C THR A 383 1.90 -41.24 36.30
N ILE A 384 2.14 -42.27 35.48
CA ILE A 384 2.24 -42.13 34.02
C ILE A 384 0.88 -41.79 33.40
N SER A 385 -0.22 -42.37 33.90
CA SER A 385 -1.58 -42.01 33.49
C SER A 385 -1.90 -40.53 33.71
N GLY A 386 -1.34 -39.90 34.75
CA GLY A 386 -1.48 -38.47 35.00
C GLY A 386 -0.73 -37.57 34.00
N ILE A 387 0.26 -38.10 33.26
CA ILE A 387 1.07 -37.33 32.29
C ILE A 387 0.51 -37.46 30.87
N VAL A 388 0.15 -38.69 30.46
CA VAL A 388 -0.26 -39.00 29.07
C VAL A 388 -1.77 -39.11 28.87
N GLY A 389 -2.56 -38.94 29.94
CA GLY A 389 -4.02 -38.95 29.90
C GLY A 389 -4.59 -40.25 29.32
N ASN A 390 -5.61 -40.11 28.47
CA ASN A 390 -6.40 -41.25 28.00
C ASN A 390 -5.83 -41.91 26.73
N SER A 391 -4.95 -41.23 25.97
CA SER A 391 -4.54 -41.69 24.63
C SER A 391 -3.50 -42.82 24.65
N ALA A 392 -2.60 -42.86 25.65
CA ALA A 392 -1.57 -43.89 25.79
C ALA A 392 -2.10 -45.23 26.36
N THR A 393 -3.25 -45.67 25.86
CA THR A 393 -3.91 -46.93 26.22
C THR A 393 -2.95 -48.12 26.15
N THR A 394 -2.11 -48.21 25.11
CA THR A 394 -1.13 -49.29 24.92
C THR A 394 -0.08 -49.35 26.04
N LEU A 395 0.43 -48.21 26.52
CA LEU A 395 1.42 -48.19 27.60
C LEU A 395 0.76 -48.61 28.92
N LEU A 396 -0.36 -47.97 29.26
CA LEU A 396 -1.08 -48.25 30.51
C LEU A 396 -1.58 -49.70 30.60
N THR A 397 -2.11 -50.24 29.51
CA THR A 397 -2.50 -51.66 29.44
C THR A 397 -1.30 -52.60 29.60
N THR A 398 -0.12 -52.32 29.03
CA THR A 398 1.05 -53.19 29.27
C THR A 398 1.54 -53.14 30.73
N ILE A 399 1.42 -52.01 31.42
CA ILE A 399 1.76 -51.92 32.85
C ILE A 399 0.72 -52.68 33.71
N GLU A 400 -0.58 -52.56 33.39
CA GLU A 400 -1.64 -53.30 34.11
C GLU A 400 -1.58 -54.81 33.82
N GLU A 401 -1.23 -55.25 32.60
CA GLU A 401 -0.95 -56.65 32.29
C GLU A 401 0.18 -57.20 33.19
N MET A 402 1.28 -56.46 33.35
CA MET A 402 2.37 -56.84 34.25
C MET A 402 1.95 -56.81 35.73
N HIS A 403 1.11 -55.86 36.13
CA HIS A 403 0.54 -55.78 37.48
C HIS A 403 -0.34 -57.01 37.80
N LEU A 404 -1.17 -57.44 36.84
CA LEU A 404 -2.01 -58.64 36.93
C LEU A 404 -1.17 -59.93 36.90
N LEU A 405 -0.15 -60.01 36.06
CA LEU A 405 0.80 -61.13 36.02
C LEU A 405 1.54 -61.28 37.36
N SER A 406 2.02 -60.16 37.91
CA SER A 406 2.65 -60.07 39.23
C SER A 406 1.72 -60.53 40.36
N LYS A 407 0.45 -60.10 40.36
CA LYS A 407 -0.59 -60.59 41.28
C LYS A 407 -0.83 -62.10 41.15
N LYS A 408 -0.96 -62.62 39.92
CA LYS A 408 -1.24 -64.04 39.66
C LYS A 408 -0.11 -64.93 40.20
N ILE A 409 1.14 -64.56 39.92
CA ILE A 409 2.32 -65.31 40.39
C ILE A 409 2.50 -65.14 41.91
N PHE A 410 2.20 -63.97 42.48
CA PHE A 410 2.11 -63.79 43.94
C PHE A 410 1.13 -64.75 44.60
N PHE A 411 -0.12 -64.83 44.12
CA PHE A 411 -1.12 -65.75 44.68
C PHE A 411 -0.74 -67.23 44.47
N SER A 412 -0.12 -67.58 43.34
CA SER A 412 0.43 -68.93 43.10
C SER A 412 1.51 -69.29 44.12
N SER A 413 2.51 -68.41 44.29
CA SER A 413 3.62 -68.57 45.24
C SER A 413 3.13 -68.67 46.69
N LEU A 414 2.15 -67.82 47.08
CA LEU A 414 1.52 -67.85 48.39
C LEU A 414 0.75 -69.16 48.63
N SER A 415 0.02 -69.65 47.63
CA SER A 415 -0.73 -70.91 47.70
C SER A 415 0.22 -72.11 47.84
N LEU A 416 1.30 -72.13 47.05
CA LEU A 416 2.35 -73.15 47.14
C LEU A 416 3.05 -73.13 48.50
N HIS A 417 3.29 -71.95 49.09
CA HIS A 417 3.85 -71.82 50.43
C HIS A 417 2.87 -72.29 51.51
N ALA A 418 1.57 -71.99 51.38
CA ALA A 418 0.53 -72.45 52.28
C ALA A 418 0.40 -73.99 52.27
N SER A 419 0.37 -74.62 51.09
CA SER A 419 0.36 -76.09 50.97
C SER A 419 1.61 -76.70 51.62
N LYS A 420 2.81 -76.20 51.32
CA LYS A 420 4.07 -76.67 51.95
C LYS A 420 4.09 -76.50 53.47
N LEU A 421 3.31 -75.56 54.03
CA LEU A 421 3.15 -75.40 55.47
C LEU A 421 2.14 -76.42 56.05
N MET A 422 1.01 -76.63 55.38
CA MET A 422 0.04 -77.66 55.77
C MET A 422 0.65 -79.07 55.70
N ASP A 423 1.41 -79.39 54.67
CA ASP A 423 2.10 -80.67 54.52
C ASP A 423 3.05 -80.95 55.70
N LYS A 424 3.79 -79.93 56.15
CA LYS A 424 4.66 -80.02 57.33
C LYS A 424 3.88 -80.22 58.62
N VAL A 425 2.80 -79.46 58.83
CA VAL A 425 1.94 -79.61 60.02
C VAL A 425 1.26 -80.98 60.04
N CYS A 426 0.85 -81.51 58.89
CA CYS A 426 0.37 -82.89 58.77
C CYS A 426 1.46 -83.92 59.12
N LEU A 427 2.71 -83.70 58.68
CA LEU A 427 3.84 -84.57 58.97
C LEU A 427 4.20 -84.57 60.47
N GLU A 428 4.27 -83.39 61.11
CA GLU A 428 4.53 -83.27 62.55
C GLU A 428 3.42 -83.91 63.39
N ASN A 429 2.15 -83.73 63.01
CA ASN A 429 1.01 -84.39 63.66
C ASN A 429 1.03 -85.93 63.46
N ALA A 430 1.53 -86.42 62.32
CA ALA A 430 1.72 -87.87 62.10
C ALA A 430 2.87 -88.42 62.96
N ILE A 431 3.98 -87.69 63.08
CA ILE A 431 5.12 -88.05 63.93
C ILE A 431 4.74 -88.03 65.41
N LEU A 432 3.94 -87.05 65.86
CA LEU A 432 3.41 -87.00 67.23
C LEU A 432 2.54 -88.23 67.53
N LYS A 433 1.58 -88.56 66.66
CA LYS A 433 0.73 -89.76 66.84
C LYS A 433 1.51 -91.07 66.83
N LEU A 434 2.55 -91.18 66.00
CA LEU A 434 3.46 -92.32 66.03
C LEU A 434 4.22 -92.39 67.37
N ARG A 435 4.63 -91.25 67.93
CA ARG A 435 5.31 -91.19 69.23
C ARG A 435 4.40 -91.54 70.41
N GLU A 436 3.12 -91.14 70.34
CA GLU A 436 2.05 -91.56 71.27
C GLU A 436 1.63 -93.03 71.09
N SER A 437 2.06 -93.69 70.00
CA SER A 437 1.82 -95.12 69.74
C SER A 437 3.00 -96.03 70.12
N PHE A 438 4.09 -95.44 70.62
CA PHE A 438 5.35 -96.13 70.99
C PHE A 438 5.72 -95.97 72.48
N PHE A 439 4.78 -95.48 73.29
CA PHE A 439 4.90 -95.26 74.73
C PHE A 439 3.62 -95.74 75.44
#